data_AF-A0A842YQV1-F1
#
_entry.id   AF-A0A842YQV1-F1
#
_cell.length_a   1.000
_cell.length_b   1.000
_cell.length_c   1.000
_cell.angle_alpha   90.00
_cell.angle_beta   90.00
_cell.angle_gamma   90.00
#
_symmetry.space_group_name_H-M   'P 1'
#
loop_
_entity.id
_entity.type
_entity.pdbx_description
1 polymer ?
#
loop_
_entity_poly.entity_id
_entity_poly.type
_entity_poly.pdbx_seq_one_letter_code
_entity_poly.pdbx_strand_id
1 'polypeptide(L)'
;MIPFGREFQVAQLISAVITGLSFLYMLMVSMQDRRWVYMTLAVLMLFISTVCGVLRETVAFDAFRTAEWLFITFASILFFYAALKSNRKLEAET
;
A
#
# COMPACT_ATOMS: atom_id res chain seq x y z
N MET A 1 17.04 18.48 -10.21
CA MET A 1 17.60 18.58 -8.85
C MET A 1 16.85 17.55 -8.01
N ILE A 2 17.53 16.61 -7.36
CA ILE A 2 16.90 15.55 -6.54
C ILE A 2 16.59 16.16 -5.17
N PRO A 3 15.31 16.45 -4.82
CA PRO A 3 14.99 17.20 -3.60
C PRO A 3 15.38 16.54 -2.28
N PHE A 4 15.43 15.20 -2.18
CA PHE A 4 15.70 14.49 -0.90
C PHE A 4 16.98 13.65 -0.87
N GLY A 5 17.87 13.82 -1.85
CA GLY A 5 19.16 13.13 -1.91
C GLY A 5 19.06 11.64 -2.25
N ARG A 6 20.21 11.03 -2.54
CA ARG A 6 20.33 9.65 -3.07
C ARG A 6 19.88 8.58 -2.06
N GLU A 7 20.12 8.81 -0.77
CA GLU A 7 19.77 7.87 0.30
C GLU A 7 18.24 7.70 0.41
N PHE A 8 17.49 8.79 0.29
CA PHE A 8 16.04 8.76 0.32
C PHE A 8 15.47 7.97 -0.88
N GLN A 9 16.04 8.15 -2.07
CA GLN A 9 15.65 7.37 -3.26
C GLN A 9 15.86 5.87 -3.06
N VAL A 10 16.99 5.47 -2.47
CA VAL A 10 17.29 4.06 -2.18
C VAL A 10 16.29 3.50 -1.16
N ALA A 11 15.94 4.26 -0.12
CA ALA A 11 14.94 3.84 0.85
C ALA A 11 13.55 3.66 0.22
N GLN A 12 13.14 4.55 -0.69
CA GLN A 12 11.88 4.42 -1.43
C GLN A 12 11.88 3.20 -2.36
N LEU A 13 13.01 2.92 -3.02
CA LEU A 13 13.16 1.73 -3.87
C LEU A 13 13.06 0.44 -3.06
N ILE A 14 13.75 0.37 -1.92
CA ILE A 14 13.67 -0.78 -1.00
C ILE A 14 12.22 -0.97 -0.53
N SER A 15 11.55 0.13 -0.16
CA SER A 15 10.15 0.10 0.26
C SER A 15 9.23 -0.43 -0.85
N ALA A 16 9.44 0.00 -2.10
CA ALA A 16 8.67 -0.50 -3.24
C ALA A 16 8.87 -2.00 -3.47
N VAL A 17 10.09 -2.51 -3.32
CA VAL A 17 10.39 -3.95 -3.45
C VAL A 17 9.70 -4.76 -2.34
N ILE A 18 9.84 -4.34 -1.08
CA ILE A 18 9.23 -5.04 0.07
C ILE A 18 7.70 -5.04 -0.06
N THR A 19 7.11 -3.90 -0.42
CA THR A 19 5.66 -3.77 -0.54
C THR A 19 5.14 -4.57 -1.74
N GLY A 20 5.91 -4.63 -2.84
CA GLY A 20 5.59 -5.46 -4.01
C GLY A 20 5.62 -6.96 -3.70
N LEU A 21 6.63 -7.45 -2.98
CA LEU A 21 6.68 -8.84 -2.53
C LEU A 21 5.53 -9.17 -1.57
N SER A 22 5.23 -8.26 -0.64
CA SER A 22 4.11 -8.41 0.29
C SER A 22 2.77 -8.48 -0.45
N PHE A 23 2.60 -7.67 -1.49
CA PHE A 23 1.41 -7.69 -2.35
C PHE A 23 1.27 -9.02 -3.07
N LEU A 24 2.33 -9.55 -3.68
CA LEU A 24 2.29 -10.84 -4.37
C LEU A 24 1.88 -11.99 -3.43
N TYR A 25 2.44 -11.99 -2.21
CA TYR A 25 2.06 -12.96 -1.19
C TYR A 25 0.58 -12.84 -0.80
N MET A 26 0.10 -11.62 -0.50
CA MET A 26 -1.30 -11.40 -0.17
C MET A 26 -2.25 -11.69 -1.33
N LEU A 27 -1.82 -11.52 -2.57
CA LEU A 27 -2.59 -11.87 -3.75
C LEU A 27 -2.80 -13.39 -3.82
N MET A 28 -1.72 -14.18 -3.66
CA MET A 28 -1.81 -15.65 -3.63
C MET A 28 -2.75 -16.13 -2.53
N VAL A 29 -2.59 -15.62 -1.30
CA VAL A 29 -3.46 -15.98 -0.16
C VAL A 29 -4.91 -15.58 -0.43
N SER A 30 -5.16 -14.39 -0.99
CA SER A 30 -6.51 -13.93 -1.28
C SER A 30 -7.18 -14.70 -2.43
N MET A 31 -6.42 -15.20 -3.41
CA MET A 31 -6.97 -16.04 -4.48
C MET A 31 -7.46 -17.38 -3.92
N GLN A 32 -6.79 -17.90 -2.88
CA GLN A 32 -7.17 -19.15 -2.23
C GLN A 32 -8.40 -18.99 -1.32
N ASP A 33 -8.44 -17.95 -0.48
CA ASP A 33 -9.48 -17.85 0.57
C ASP A 33 -10.57 -16.80 0.34
N ARG A 34 -10.47 -15.91 -0.66
CA ARG A 34 -11.38 -14.75 -0.92
C ARG A 34 -11.72 -13.84 0.28
N ARG A 35 -11.29 -14.19 1.50
CA ARG A 35 -11.58 -13.53 2.77
C ARG A 35 -10.76 -12.25 2.90
N TRP A 36 -9.56 -12.24 2.32
CA TRP A 36 -8.56 -11.19 2.48
C TRP A 36 -8.55 -10.13 1.38
N VAL A 37 -9.53 -10.15 0.47
CA VAL A 37 -9.59 -9.26 -0.72
C VAL A 37 -9.41 -7.78 -0.35
N TYR A 38 -10.03 -7.31 0.73
CA TYR A 38 -9.92 -5.90 1.16
C TYR A 38 -8.53 -5.56 1.71
N MET A 39 -7.86 -6.49 2.40
CA MET A 39 -6.47 -6.28 2.84
C MET A 39 -5.52 -6.29 1.65
N THR A 40 -5.71 -7.21 0.70
CA THR A 40 -4.93 -7.25 -0.54
C THR A 40 -5.10 -5.96 -1.35
N LEU A 41 -6.31 -5.41 -1.40
CA LEU A 41 -6.57 -4.11 -2.04
C LEU A 41 -5.88 -2.96 -1.29
N ALA A 42 -5.85 -2.98 0.04
CA ALA A 42 -5.14 -1.98 0.84
C ALA A 42 -3.62 -2.03 0.59
N VAL A 43 -3.04 -3.25 0.52
CA VAL A 43 -1.62 -3.45 0.20
C VAL A 43 -1.30 -3.04 -1.24
N LEU A 44 -2.22 -3.24 -2.20
CA LEU A 44 -2.08 -2.69 -3.55
C LEU A 44 -1.99 -1.16 -3.55
N MET A 45 -2.82 -0.48 -2.76
CA MET A 45 -2.78 0.99 -2.65
C MET A 45 -1.45 1.46 -2.04
N LEU A 46 -0.92 0.74 -1.03
CA LEU A 46 0.42 1.02 -0.50
C LEU A 46 1.51 0.80 -1.54
N PHE A 47 1.41 -0.26 -2.34
CA PHE A 47 2.37 -0.51 -3.42
C PHE A 47 2.37 0.65 -4.42
N ILE A 48 1.21 1.08 -4.90
CA ILE A 48 1.08 2.24 -5.80
C ILE A 48 1.67 3.49 -5.16
N SER A 49 1.41 3.73 -3.87
CA SER A 49 2.01 4.85 -3.14
C SER A 49 3.54 4.80 -3.14
N THR A 50 4.15 3.64 -2.89
CA THR A 50 5.62 3.51 -2.89
C THR A 50 6.22 3.70 -4.28
N VAL A 51 5.53 3.27 -5.34
CA VAL A 51 5.91 3.53 -6.72
C VAL A 51 5.82 5.02 -7.05
N CYS A 52 4.76 5.70 -6.60
CA CYS A 52 4.64 7.16 -6.69
C CYS A 52 5.78 7.87 -5.93
N GLY A 53 6.19 7.37 -4.76
CA GLY A 53 7.33 7.89 -4.00
C GLY A 53 8.65 7.80 -4.75
N VAL A 54 8.86 6.74 -5.53
CA VAL A 54 10.03 6.60 -6.42
C VAL A 54 9.96 7.57 -7.60
N LEU A 55 8.78 7.72 -8.23
CA LEU A 55 8.55 8.62 -9.37
C LEU A 55 8.57 10.11 -9.00
N ARG A 56 8.31 10.43 -7.74
CA ARG A 56 8.30 11.80 -7.19
C ARG A 56 9.61 12.54 -7.41
N GLU A 57 10.73 11.82 -7.36
CA GLU A 57 12.07 12.39 -7.50
C GLU A 57 12.48 12.60 -8.97
N THR A 58 11.76 12.02 -9.94
CA THR A 58 12.17 12.02 -11.36
C THR A 58 11.23 12.80 -12.28
N VAL A 59 9.96 12.98 -11.93
CA VAL A 59 8.96 13.54 -12.87
C VAL A 59 8.29 14.82 -12.36
N ALA A 60 7.52 14.78 -11.26
CA ALA A 60 6.74 15.93 -10.78
C ALA A 60 6.48 15.87 -9.27
N PHE A 61 7.28 16.60 -8.49
CA PHE A 61 7.33 16.42 -7.04
C PHE A 61 5.96 16.54 -6.35
N ASP A 62 5.23 17.63 -6.58
CA ASP A 62 3.95 17.91 -5.89
C ASP A 62 2.82 16.98 -6.31
N ALA A 63 2.76 16.60 -7.58
CA ALA A 63 1.73 15.69 -8.09
C ALA A 63 1.90 14.29 -7.47
N PHE A 64 3.12 13.76 -7.48
CA PHE A 64 3.40 12.44 -6.90
C PHE A 64 3.34 12.45 -5.37
N ARG A 65 3.67 13.57 -4.72
CA ARG A 65 3.48 13.76 -3.27
C ARG A 65 2.01 13.67 -2.90
N THR A 66 1.15 14.35 -3.67
CA THR A 66 -0.30 14.34 -3.46
C THR A 66 -0.88 12.95 -3.72
N ALA A 67 -0.42 12.28 -4.79
CA ALA A 67 -0.83 10.91 -5.10
C ALA A 67 -0.43 9.93 -3.98
N GLU A 68 0.81 9.98 -3.50
CA GLU A 68 1.33 9.18 -2.38
C GLU A 68 0.40 9.32 -1.15
N TRP A 69 0.08 10.55 -0.76
CA TRP A 69 -0.83 10.83 0.35
C TRP A 69 -2.25 10.30 0.14
N LEU A 70 -2.81 10.47 -1.06
CA LEU A 70 -4.13 9.95 -1.40
C LEU A 70 -4.17 8.42 -1.28
N PHE A 71 -3.19 7.73 -1.87
CA PHE A 71 -3.14 6.26 -1.84
C PHE A 71 -2.92 5.71 -0.43
N ILE A 72 -2.08 6.36 0.40
CA ILE A 72 -1.93 5.99 1.82
C ILE A 72 -3.24 6.18 2.58
N THR A 73 -3.95 7.28 2.33
CA THR A 73 -5.24 7.54 2.97
C THR A 73 -6.27 6.48 2.57
N PHE A 74 -6.39 6.16 1.29
CA PHE A 74 -7.27 5.07 0.83
C PHE A 74 -6.88 3.71 1.43
N ALA A 75 -5.59 3.39 1.48
CA ALA A 75 -5.11 2.17 2.12
C ALA A 75 -5.52 2.09 3.59
N SER A 76 -5.38 3.19 4.34
CA SER A 76 -5.76 3.25 5.76
C SER A 76 -7.26 3.00 5.98
N ILE A 77 -8.12 3.57 5.12
CA ILE A 77 -9.57 3.35 5.17
C ILE A 77 -9.90 1.89 4.87
N LEU A 78 -9.24 1.28 3.88
CA LEU A 78 -9.45 -0.12 3.54
C LEU A 78 -8.98 -1.07 4.66
N PHE A 79 -7.84 -0.79 5.30
CA PHE A 79 -7.39 -1.54 6.47
C PHE A 79 -8.36 -1.42 7.64
N PHE A 80 -8.84 -0.21 7.92
CA PHE A 80 -9.83 0.02 8.97
C PHE A 80 -11.13 -0.74 8.70
N TYR A 81 -11.63 -0.67 7.47
CA TYR A 81 -12.81 -1.42 7.04
C TYR A 81 -12.61 -2.94 7.14
N ALA A 82 -11.45 -3.45 6.70
CA ALA A 82 -11.12 -4.87 6.80
C ALA A 82 -11.09 -5.34 8.27
N ALA A 83 -10.53 -4.53 9.18
CA ALA A 83 -10.49 -4.81 10.61
C ALA A 83 -11.91 -4.85 11.21
N LEU A 84 -12.76 -3.86 10.91
CA LEU A 84 -14.15 -3.83 11.37
C LEU A 84 -14.93 -5.05 10.86
N LYS A 85 -14.78 -5.42 9.59
CA LYS A 85 -15.45 -6.59 9.00
C LYS A 85 -14.96 -7.89 9.65
N SER A 86 -13.67 -7.98 9.97
CA SER A 86 -13.11 -9.15 10.68
C SER A 86 -13.68 -9.28 12.09
N ASN A 87 -13.74 -8.19 12.85
CA ASN A 87 -14.30 -8.19 14.22
C ASN A 87 -15.77 -8.59 14.23
N ARG A 88 -16.60 -8.04 13.32
CA ARG A 88 -18.02 -8.40 13.23
C ARG A 88 -18.25 -9.88 12.89
N LYS A 89 -17.32 -10.52 12.20
CA LYS A 89 -17.39 -11.98 11.94
C LYS A 89 -17.02 -12.80 13.17
N LEU A 90 -15.99 -12.39 13.90
CA LEU A 90 -15.60 -13.04 15.16
C LEU A 90 -16.74 -13.00 16.20
N GLU A 91 -17.39 -11.85 16.34
CA GLU A 91 -18.56 -11.69 17.23
C GLU A 91 -19.77 -12.53 16.82
N ALA A 92 -19.91 -12.88 15.52
CA ALA A 92 -21.00 -13.73 15.03
C ALA A 92 -20.70 -15.23 15.16
N GLU A 93 -19.45 -15.60 15.43
CA GLU A 93 -18.99 -16.98 15.63
C GLU A 93 -18.82 -17.34 17.12
N THR A 94 -19.07 -16.39 18.05
CA THR A 94 -19.06 -16.58 19.53
C THR A 94 -20.46 -16.59 20.10
#